data_AF-A0A961YGU1-F1
#
_entry.id   AF-A0A961YGU1-F1
#
_cell.length_a   1.000
_cell.length_b   1.000
_cell.length_c   1.000
_cell.angle_alpha   90.00
_cell.angle_beta   90.00
_cell.angle_gamma   90.00
#
_symmetry.space_group_name_H-M   'P 1'
#
loop_
_entity.id
_entity.type
_entity.pdbx_description
1 polymer ?
#
loop_
_entity_poly.entity_id
_entity_poly.type
_entity_poly.pdbx_seq_one_letter_code
_entity_poly.pdbx_strand_id
1 'polypeptide(L)'
;MPNKKDSEFSVSPIKEDSWFNLYRDLLFYSLENQAQNGRWVLAALLALNGGGLITISQAGEHASVLFDASGMWLLCGIMAAVLCGGLAWLNFSVAAIYYYKYLKSLADNSARPKRPWIAAATLWGAPVVAVVSLALFFAAAIAAINVLP
;
A
#
# COMPACT_ATOMS: atom_id res chain seq x y z
N MET A 1 -30.96 50.57 -14.10
CA MET A 1 -31.55 49.22 -14.08
C MET A 1 -30.74 48.34 -15.04
N PRO A 2 -29.77 47.54 -14.55
CA PRO A 2 -28.94 46.70 -15.41
C PRO A 2 -29.74 45.51 -15.94
N ASN A 3 -29.66 45.30 -17.25
CA ASN A 3 -30.38 44.29 -18.00
C ASN A 3 -29.78 42.91 -17.72
N LYS A 4 -30.57 42.07 -17.04
CA LYS A 4 -30.29 40.70 -16.65
C LYS A 4 -30.45 39.80 -17.88
N LYS A 5 -29.60 39.97 -18.90
CA LYS A 5 -29.47 39.00 -19.98
C LYS A 5 -28.48 37.94 -19.52
N ASP A 6 -29.07 36.92 -18.93
CA ASP A 6 -28.65 35.53 -18.90
C ASP A 6 -27.36 35.27 -19.70
N SER A 7 -26.24 35.26 -18.97
CA SER A 7 -25.04 34.58 -19.41
C SER A 7 -25.34 33.09 -19.39
N GLU A 8 -26.03 32.61 -20.42
CA GLU A 8 -26.12 31.19 -20.74
C GLU A 8 -24.68 30.71 -20.96
N PHE A 9 -24.12 30.12 -19.90
CA PHE A 9 -22.85 29.43 -19.94
C PHE A 9 -23.06 28.20 -20.80
N SER A 10 -22.90 28.36 -22.13
CA SER A 10 -22.94 27.24 -23.05
C SER A 10 -21.69 26.41 -22.78
N VAL A 11 -21.81 25.41 -21.91
CA VAL A 11 -20.78 24.39 -21.73
C VAL A 11 -20.63 23.76 -23.11
N SER A 12 -19.54 24.06 -23.81
CA SER A 12 -19.25 23.38 -25.06
C SER A 12 -19.25 21.88 -24.78
N PRO A 13 -19.88 21.06 -25.63
CA PRO A 13 -19.90 19.61 -25.41
C PRO A 13 -18.46 19.14 -25.37
N ILE A 14 -18.01 18.80 -24.16
CA ILE A 14 -16.70 18.26 -23.88
C ILE A 14 -16.61 16.99 -24.73
N LYS A 15 -15.79 17.02 -25.80
CA LYS A 15 -15.60 15.88 -26.72
C LYS A 15 -15.35 14.62 -25.89
N GLU A 16 -16.06 13.53 -26.17
CA GLU A 16 -15.97 12.26 -25.42
C GLU A 16 -14.52 11.80 -25.20
N ASP A 17 -13.64 12.07 -26.17
CA ASP A 17 -12.19 11.81 -26.09
C ASP A 17 -11.51 12.44 -24.86
N SER A 18 -11.97 13.62 -24.42
CA SER A 18 -11.35 14.34 -23.30
C SER A 18 -11.73 13.75 -21.94
N TRP A 19 -12.94 13.20 -21.79
CA TRP A 19 -13.34 12.48 -20.58
C TRP A 19 -12.57 11.17 -20.45
N PHE A 20 -12.45 10.42 -21.55
CA PHE A 20 -11.66 9.20 -21.57
C PHE A 20 -10.20 9.44 -21.18
N ASN A 21 -9.56 10.46 -21.78
CA ASN A 21 -8.20 10.84 -21.43
C ASN A 21 -8.07 11.27 -19.97
N LEU A 22 -9.00 12.07 -19.44
CA LEU A 22 -9.01 12.47 -18.04
C LEU A 22 -9.08 11.27 -17.08
N TYR A 23 -9.99 10.32 -17.32
CA TYR A 23 -10.12 9.13 -16.48
C TYR A 23 -8.89 8.23 -16.53
N ARG A 24 -8.30 8.06 -17.72
CA ARG A 24 -7.06 7.32 -17.90
C ARG A 24 -5.91 7.96 -17.10
N ASP A 25 -5.76 9.28 -17.21
CA ASP A 25 -4.67 10.00 -16.56
C ASP A 25 -4.85 10.00 -15.04
N LEU A 26 -6.08 10.18 -14.53
CA LEU A 26 -6.41 10.02 -13.11
C LEU A 26 -6.09 8.61 -12.59
N LEU A 27 -6.38 7.57 -13.37
CA LEU A 27 -6.08 6.19 -12.99
C LEU A 27 -4.58 5.96 -12.88
N PHE A 28 -3.80 6.36 -13.90
CA PHE A 28 -2.34 6.20 -13.86
C PHE A 28 -1.72 7.00 -12.71
N TYR A 29 -2.14 8.25 -12.53
CA TYR A 29 -1.67 9.09 -11.45
C TYR A 29 -1.98 8.47 -10.07
N SER A 30 -3.19 7.92 -9.89
CA SER A 30 -3.57 7.23 -8.65
C SER A 30 -2.71 5.98 -8.41
N LEU A 31 -2.46 5.17 -9.45
CA LEU A 31 -1.65 3.95 -9.33
C LEU A 31 -0.19 4.29 -8.99
N GLU A 32 0.36 5.32 -9.62
CA GLU A 32 1.73 5.77 -9.36
C GLU A 32 1.88 6.31 -7.94
N ASN A 33 0.97 7.18 -7.48
CA ASN A 33 0.97 7.67 -6.11
C ASN A 33 0.81 6.55 -5.08
N GLN A 34 -0.06 5.56 -5.33
CA GLN A 34 -0.23 4.42 -4.43
C GLN A 34 1.04 3.56 -4.36
N ALA A 35 1.69 3.30 -5.50
CA ALA A 35 2.95 2.57 -5.54
C ALA A 35 4.07 3.32 -4.80
N GLN A 36 4.16 4.64 -4.99
CA GLN A 36 5.14 5.48 -4.31
C GLN A 36 4.92 5.48 -2.79
N ASN A 37 3.68 5.66 -2.33
CA ASN A 37 3.35 5.62 -0.90
C ASN A 37 3.61 4.23 -0.31
N GLY A 38 3.22 3.16 -1.01
CA GLY A 38 3.48 1.78 -0.58
C GLY A 38 4.97 1.48 -0.41
N ARG A 39 5.81 2.00 -1.32
CA ARG A 39 7.28 1.89 -1.20
C ARG A 39 7.80 2.54 0.07
N TRP A 40 7.32 3.74 0.41
CA TRP A 40 7.74 4.44 1.63
C TRP A 40 7.29 3.72 2.89
N VAL A 41 6.06 3.20 2.93
CA VAL A 41 5.56 2.41 4.05
C VAL A 41 6.39 1.13 4.24
N LEU A 42 6.66 0.39 3.17
CA LEU A 42 7.48 -0.81 3.22
C LEU A 42 8.91 -0.50 3.69
N ALA A 43 9.52 0.56 3.13
CA ALA A 43 10.85 1.00 3.54
C ALA A 43 10.90 1.39 5.02
N ALA A 44 9.87 2.09 5.53
CA ALA A 44 9.77 2.46 6.94
C ALA A 44 9.68 1.21 7.84
N LEU A 45 8.85 0.22 7.49
CA LEU A 45 8.73 -1.01 8.28
C LEU A 45 10.02 -1.85 8.29
N LEU A 46 10.68 -1.96 7.14
CA LEU A 46 11.97 -2.64 7.03
C LEU A 46 13.08 -1.90 7.78
N ALA A 47 13.13 -0.57 7.66
CA ALA A 47 14.09 0.26 8.38
C ALA A 47 13.86 0.19 9.89
N LEU A 48 12.61 0.16 10.35
CA LEU A 48 12.27 0.07 11.77
C LEU A 48 12.72 -1.26 12.37
N ASN A 49 12.31 -2.39 11.76
CA ASN A 49 12.66 -3.71 12.29
C ASN A 49 14.14 -4.07 12.05
N GLY A 50 14.67 -3.79 10.85
CA GLY A 50 16.07 -4.01 10.50
C GLY A 50 17.02 -3.08 11.26
N GLY A 51 16.62 -1.81 11.45
CA GLY A 51 17.33 -0.86 12.30
C GLY A 51 17.42 -1.36 13.75
N GLY A 52 16.33 -1.92 14.29
CA GLY A 52 16.35 -2.56 15.60
C GLY A 52 17.39 -3.68 15.71
N LEU A 53 17.49 -4.56 14.70
CA LEU A 53 18.51 -5.62 14.68
C LEU A 53 19.93 -5.07 14.59
N ILE A 54 20.14 -4.02 13.79
CA ILE A 54 21.44 -3.34 13.68
C ILE A 54 21.82 -2.68 15.01
N THR A 55 20.87 -2.04 15.70
CA THR A 55 21.12 -1.45 17.02
C THR A 55 21.48 -2.52 18.05
N ILE A 56 20.81 -3.67 18.04
CA ILE A 56 21.14 -4.81 18.91
C ILE A 56 22.56 -5.32 18.64
N SER A 57 22.95 -5.47 17.37
CA SER A 57 24.31 -5.95 17.03
C SER A 57 25.41 -4.97 17.45
N GLN A 58 25.08 -3.70 17.66
CA GLN A 58 25.98 -2.65 18.13
C GLN A 58 25.97 -2.48 19.65
N ALA A 59 25.15 -3.23 20.40
CA ALA A 59 24.99 -3.08 21.86
C ALA A 59 26.13 -3.69 22.71
N GLY A 60 27.22 -4.13 22.08
CA GLY A 60 28.39 -4.67 22.77
C GLY A 60 28.06 -5.89 23.63
N GLU A 61 28.38 -5.82 24.93
CA GLU A 61 28.18 -6.93 25.88
C GLU A 61 26.71 -7.31 26.08
N HIS A 62 25.77 -6.40 25.80
CA HIS A 62 24.33 -6.65 25.91
C HIS A 62 23.70 -7.25 24.66
N ALA A 63 24.46 -7.37 23.55
CA ALA A 63 23.91 -7.78 22.26
C ALA A 63 23.24 -9.16 22.29
N SER A 64 23.85 -10.15 22.96
CA SER A 64 23.28 -11.51 23.05
C SER A 64 21.97 -11.53 23.83
N VAL A 65 21.95 -10.90 25.01
CA VAL A 65 20.75 -10.82 25.87
C VAL A 65 19.61 -10.09 25.17
N LEU A 66 19.92 -8.98 24.50
CA LEU A 66 18.94 -8.23 23.72
C LEU A 66 18.41 -9.02 22.52
N PHE A 67 19.29 -9.74 21.82
CA PHE A 67 18.89 -10.56 20.69
C PHE A 67 18.00 -11.74 21.11
N ASP A 68 18.32 -12.41 22.21
CA ASP A 68 17.50 -13.51 22.74
C ASP A 68 16.11 -13.03 23.15
N ALA A 69 16.00 -11.82 23.71
CA ALA A 69 14.72 -11.25 24.14
C ALA A 69 13.87 -10.73 22.98
N SER A 70 14.48 -10.07 21.99
CA SER A 70 13.78 -9.22 21.02
C SER A 70 14.04 -9.58 19.55
N GLY A 71 15.09 -10.34 19.26
CA GLY A 71 15.54 -10.64 17.89
C GLY A 71 14.52 -11.40 17.07
N MET A 72 13.86 -12.41 17.66
CA MET A 72 12.81 -13.17 16.95
C MET A 72 11.63 -12.28 16.55
N TRP A 73 11.20 -11.37 17.43
CA TRP A 73 10.10 -10.44 17.16
C TRP A 73 10.43 -9.50 15.98
N LEU A 74 11.66 -8.97 15.93
CA LEU A 74 12.11 -8.12 14.84
C LEU A 74 12.23 -8.89 13.51
N LEU A 75 12.74 -10.13 13.55
CA LEU A 75 12.81 -10.99 12.36
C LEU A 75 11.41 -11.30 11.81
N CYS A 76 10.46 -11.66 12.68
CA CYS A 76 9.06 -11.82 12.30
C CYS A 76 8.46 -10.52 11.75
N GLY A 77 8.83 -9.36 12.32
CA GLY A 77 8.44 -8.05 11.84
C GLY A 77 8.92 -7.76 10.42
N ILE A 78 10.17 -8.10 10.09
CA ILE A 78 10.72 -8.02 8.72
C ILE A 78 9.96 -8.93 7.78
N MET A 79 9.73 -10.19 8.16
CA MET A 79 8.99 -11.14 7.33
C MET A 79 7.56 -10.65 7.06
N ALA A 80 6.88 -10.11 8.08
CA ALA A 80 5.57 -9.49 7.91
C ALA A 80 5.63 -8.28 6.96
N ALA A 81 6.63 -7.40 7.07
CA ALA A 81 6.80 -6.27 6.16
C ALA A 81 6.97 -6.74 4.70
N VAL A 82 7.81 -7.75 4.44
CA VAL A 82 7.99 -8.34 3.10
C VAL A 82 6.69 -8.94 2.59
N LEU A 83 5.95 -9.68 3.42
CA LEU A 83 4.64 -10.24 3.05
C LEU A 83 3.63 -9.13 2.72
N CYS A 84 3.61 -8.03 3.47
CA CYS A 84 2.79 -6.87 3.16
C CYS A 84 3.11 -6.30 1.77
N GLY A 85 4.41 -6.14 1.45
CA GLY A 85 4.84 -5.71 0.12
C GLY A 85 4.39 -6.67 -0.98
N GLY A 86 4.52 -7.98 -0.76
CA GLY A 86 4.06 -9.02 -1.68
C GLY A 86 2.54 -8.99 -1.90
N LEU A 87 1.75 -8.82 -0.83
CA LEU A 87 0.29 -8.69 -0.92
C LEU A 87 -0.14 -7.45 -1.68
N ALA A 88 0.52 -6.31 -1.43
CA ALA A 88 0.27 -5.07 -2.17
C ALA A 88 0.59 -5.24 -3.67
N TRP A 89 1.72 -5.87 -4.00
CA TRP A 89 2.08 -6.16 -5.39
C TRP A 89 1.04 -7.06 -6.09
N LEU A 90 0.63 -8.15 -5.42
CA LEU A 90 -0.44 -9.03 -5.92
C LEU A 90 -1.77 -8.28 -6.11
N ASN A 91 -2.12 -7.36 -5.20
CA ASN A 91 -3.31 -6.53 -5.34
C ASN A 91 -3.26 -5.71 -6.63
N PHE A 92 -2.15 -5.01 -6.88
CA PHE A 92 -1.97 -4.21 -8.09
C PHE A 92 -2.01 -5.04 -9.36
N SER A 93 -1.35 -6.21 -9.39
CA SER A 93 -1.39 -7.10 -10.55
C SER A 93 -2.80 -7.60 -10.85
N VAL A 94 -3.54 -8.04 -9.83
CA VAL A 94 -4.92 -8.52 -10.01
C VAL A 94 -5.86 -7.39 -10.43
N ALA A 95 -5.70 -6.19 -9.83
CA ALA A 95 -6.46 -5.01 -10.20
C ALA A 95 -6.22 -4.64 -11.67
N ALA A 96 -4.96 -4.57 -12.11
CA ALA A 96 -4.60 -4.27 -13.50
C ALA A 96 -5.23 -5.27 -14.50
N ILE A 97 -5.14 -6.57 -14.22
CA ILE A 97 -5.76 -7.62 -15.04
C ILE A 97 -7.28 -7.45 -15.10
N TYR A 98 -7.91 -7.15 -13.96
CA TYR A 98 -9.35 -6.93 -13.89
C TYR A 98 -9.79 -5.69 -14.68
N TYR A 99 -9.09 -4.57 -14.52
CA TYR A 99 -9.38 -3.34 -15.27
C TYR A 99 -9.22 -3.55 -16.77
N TYR A 100 -8.18 -4.25 -17.21
CA TYR A 100 -8.01 -4.61 -18.62
C TYR A 100 -9.20 -5.42 -19.16
N LYS A 101 -9.61 -6.48 -18.43
CA LYS A 101 -10.78 -7.29 -18.81
C LYS A 101 -12.07 -6.48 -18.82
N TYR A 102 -12.22 -5.57 -17.87
CA TYR A 102 -13.39 -4.70 -17.77
C TYR A 102 -13.47 -3.73 -18.96
N LEU A 103 -12.37 -3.05 -19.29
CA LEU A 103 -12.30 -2.15 -20.45
C LEU A 103 -12.54 -2.89 -21.76
N LYS A 104 -11.95 -4.08 -21.92
CA LYS A 104 -12.21 -4.95 -23.08
C LYS A 104 -13.68 -5.33 -23.17
N SER A 105 -14.33 -5.66 -22.05
CA SER A 105 -15.77 -5.99 -22.06
C SER A 105 -16.66 -4.83 -22.49
N LEU A 106 -16.29 -3.60 -22.14
CA LEU A 106 -17.00 -2.39 -22.60
C LEU A 106 -16.81 -2.17 -24.10
N ALA A 107 -15.58 -2.32 -24.61
CA ALA A 107 -15.29 -2.17 -26.04
C ALA A 107 -16.04 -3.21 -26.89
N ASP A 108 -16.10 -4.45 -26.40
CA ASP A 108 -16.73 -5.57 -27.10
C ASP A 108 -18.26 -5.64 -26.87
N ASN A 109 -18.86 -4.70 -26.10
CA ASN A 109 -20.26 -4.75 -25.62
C ASN A 109 -20.64 -6.11 -24.99
N SER A 110 -19.69 -6.74 -24.29
CA SER A 110 -19.85 -8.06 -23.68
C SER A 110 -20.14 -7.98 -22.18
N ALA A 111 -20.46 -9.13 -21.58
CA ALA A 111 -20.76 -9.21 -20.15
C ALA A 111 -19.55 -8.77 -19.29
N ARG A 112 -19.82 -7.96 -18.27
CA ARG A 112 -18.78 -7.46 -17.35
C ARG A 112 -18.13 -8.60 -16.58
N PRO A 113 -16.79 -8.62 -16.43
CA PRO A 113 -16.12 -9.63 -15.62
C PRO A 113 -16.55 -9.51 -14.14
N LYS A 114 -16.68 -10.65 -13.45
CA LYS A 114 -16.93 -10.66 -12.00
C LYS A 114 -15.73 -10.06 -11.25
N ARG A 115 -16.01 -9.27 -10.20
CA ARG A 115 -14.97 -8.69 -9.34
C ARG A 115 -14.12 -9.81 -8.70
N PRO A 116 -12.79 -9.78 -8.81
CA PRO A 116 -11.94 -10.80 -8.21
C PRO A 116 -11.93 -10.63 -6.69
N TRP A 117 -12.31 -11.69 -5.98
CA TRP A 117 -12.27 -11.73 -4.52
C TRP A 117 -10.83 -11.53 -3.98
N ILE A 118 -9.83 -11.98 -4.75
CA ILE A 118 -8.40 -11.82 -4.42
C ILE A 118 -8.02 -10.35 -4.29
N ALA A 119 -8.57 -9.45 -5.13
CA ALA A 119 -8.32 -8.02 -5.00
C ALA A 119 -8.91 -7.45 -3.71
N ALA A 120 -10.08 -7.93 -3.27
CA ALA A 120 -10.65 -7.50 -1.99
C ALA A 120 -9.83 -8.04 -0.82
N ALA A 121 -9.42 -9.31 -0.88
CA ALA A 121 -8.61 -9.94 0.17
C ALA A 121 -7.25 -9.25 0.35
N THR A 122 -6.55 -8.98 -0.75
CA THR A 122 -5.23 -8.33 -0.71
C THR A 122 -5.31 -6.83 -0.36
N LEU A 123 -6.40 -6.15 -0.71
CA LEU A 123 -6.65 -4.75 -0.33
C LEU A 123 -6.70 -4.55 1.20
N TRP A 124 -7.36 -5.47 1.91
CA TRP A 124 -7.46 -5.41 3.37
C TRP A 124 -6.34 -6.18 4.06
N GLY A 125 -5.80 -7.22 3.43
CA GLY A 125 -4.72 -8.03 3.97
C GLY A 125 -3.42 -7.25 4.15
N ALA A 126 -3.01 -6.45 3.17
CA ALA A 126 -1.75 -5.70 3.26
C ALA A 126 -1.71 -4.72 4.46
N PRO A 127 -2.72 -3.85 4.69
CA PRO A 127 -2.75 -2.99 5.88
C PRO A 127 -2.73 -3.77 7.20
N VAL A 128 -3.46 -4.88 7.29
CA VAL A 128 -3.47 -5.73 8.49
C VAL A 128 -2.08 -6.28 8.77
N VAL A 129 -1.39 -6.80 7.75
CA VAL A 129 -0.03 -7.34 7.90
C VAL A 129 0.97 -6.24 8.26
N ALA A 130 0.81 -5.03 7.72
CA ALA A 130 1.63 -3.87 8.12
C ALA A 130 1.47 -3.52 9.61
N VAL A 131 0.23 -3.52 10.11
CA VAL A 131 -0.06 -3.30 11.54
C VAL A 131 0.54 -4.41 12.40
N VAL A 132 0.48 -5.66 11.96
CA VAL A 132 1.13 -6.78 12.65
C VAL A 132 2.65 -6.58 12.71
N SER A 133 3.29 -6.20 11.61
CA SER A 133 4.74 -5.88 11.59
C SER A 133 5.09 -4.78 12.60
N LEU A 134 4.28 -3.73 12.69
CA LEU A 134 4.47 -2.65 13.65
C LEU A 134 4.25 -3.12 15.11
N ALA A 135 3.24 -3.94 15.36
CA ALA A 135 2.98 -4.50 16.69
C ALA A 135 4.13 -5.41 17.16
N LEU A 136 4.72 -6.20 16.25
CA LEU A 136 5.88 -7.04 16.53
C LEU A 136 7.10 -6.20 16.92
N PHE A 137 7.31 -5.05 16.28
CA PHE A 137 8.36 -4.12 16.69
C PHE A 137 8.15 -3.59 18.11
N PHE A 138 6.93 -3.20 18.48
CA PHE A 138 6.65 -2.75 19.86
C PHE A 138 6.82 -3.88 20.88
N ALA A 139 6.40 -5.10 20.55
CA ALA A 139 6.65 -6.27 21.38
C ALA A 139 8.15 -6.52 21.59
N ALA A 140 8.96 -6.36 20.53
CA ALA A 140 10.41 -6.43 20.59
C ALA A 140 10.99 -5.37 21.54
N ALA A 141 10.52 -4.12 21.42
CA ALA A 141 10.98 -3.02 22.27
C ALA A 141 10.64 -3.24 23.75
N ILE A 142 9.42 -3.70 24.06
CA ILE A 142 9.01 -4.04 25.43
C ILE A 142 9.87 -5.18 25.99
N ALA A 143 10.11 -6.23 25.19
CA ALA A 143 10.95 -7.35 25.59
C ALA A 143 12.39 -6.90 25.87
N ALA A 144 12.95 -6.02 25.05
CA ALA A 144 14.29 -5.44 25.24
C ALA A 144 14.40 -4.59 26.51
N ILE A 145 13.38 -3.78 26.83
CA ILE A 145 13.36 -2.95 28.04
C ILE A 145 13.36 -3.82 29.31
N ASN A 146 12.65 -4.94 29.31
CA ASN A 146 12.55 -5.81 30.49
C ASN A 146 13.84 -6.60 30.80
N VAL A 147 14.79 -6.66 29.88
CA VAL A 147 16.07 -7.38 30.08
C VAL A 147 17.27 -6.45 30.29
N LEU A 148 17.11 -5.15 30.03
CA LEU A 148 18.12 -4.15 30.34
C LEU A 148 17.94 -3.67 31.80
N PRO A 149 18.98 -3.74 32.65
CA PRO A 149 18.96 -3.21 34.00
C PRO A 149 18.95 -1.67 34.04
#